data_AF-A0A843GGV4-F1
#
_entry.id   AF-A0A843GGV4-F1
#
_cell.length_a   1.000
_cell.length_b   1.000
_cell.length_c   1.000
_cell.angle_alpha   90.00
_cell.angle_beta   90.00
_cell.angle_gamma   90.00
#
_symmetry.space_group_name_H-M   'P 1'
#
loop_
_entity.id
_entity.type
_entity.pdbx_description
1 polymer ?
#
loop_
_entity_poly.entity_id
_entity_poly.type
_entity_poly.pdbx_seq_one_letter_code
_entity_poly.pdbx_strand_id
1 'polypeptide(L)'
;FIGAVATATADTLASEIGVLQEPRLITTFKKVPAGTDGAISILGTSAAIVGAGIIGIASYLLGVIPDPTIAIKISVISGTLGCFIDSILGAILERRNYINNEHVNLLATICGAIIGIVSVM
;
A
#
# COMPACT_ATOMS: atom_id res chain seq x y z
N PHE A 1 0.99 10.54 -9.98
CA PHE A 1 0.42 11.14 -8.76
C PHE A 1 -0.56 10.19 -8.07
N ILE A 2 -1.70 9.83 -8.71
CA ILE A 2 -2.72 8.96 -8.10
C ILE A 2 -2.13 7.70 -7.47
N GLY A 3 -1.23 7.01 -8.16
CA GLY A 3 -0.64 5.79 -7.60
C GLY A 3 0.17 5.98 -6.32
N ALA A 4 0.93 7.08 -6.20
CA ALA A 4 1.66 7.38 -4.96
C ALA A 4 0.72 7.66 -3.78
N VAL A 5 -0.32 8.46 -4.01
CA VAL A 5 -1.32 8.80 -2.98
C VAL A 5 -2.13 7.57 -2.59
N ALA A 6 -2.51 6.75 -3.56
CA ALA A 6 -3.19 5.48 -3.34
C ALA A 6 -2.33 4.54 -2.51
N THR A 7 -1.03 4.45 -2.77
CA THR A 7 -0.09 3.65 -1.97
C THR A 7 -0.01 4.14 -0.53
N ALA A 8 0.23 5.43 -0.31
CA ALA A 8 0.31 5.99 1.04
C ALA A 8 -0.99 5.77 1.84
N THR A 9 -2.14 5.95 1.18
CA THR A 9 -3.46 5.76 1.79
C THR A 9 -3.72 4.28 2.10
N ALA A 10 -3.39 3.38 1.17
CA ALA A 10 -3.53 1.94 1.36
C ALA A 10 -2.66 1.46 2.51
N ASP A 11 -1.42 1.93 2.58
CA ASP A 11 -0.46 1.56 3.62
C ASP A 11 -0.90 2.01 5.02
N THR A 12 -1.36 3.26 5.15
CA THR A 12 -1.90 3.79 6.41
C THR A 12 -3.12 2.98 6.87
N LEU A 13 -4.05 2.67 5.96
CA LEU A 13 -5.23 1.87 6.30
C LEU A 13 -4.87 0.42 6.63
N ALA A 14 -3.90 -0.17 5.95
CA ALA A 14 -3.46 -1.53 6.21
C ALA A 14 -2.82 -1.66 7.59
N SER A 15 -2.00 -0.69 8.01
CA SER A 15 -1.35 -0.71 9.32
C SER A 15 -2.34 -0.43 10.46
N GLU A 16 -3.16 0.61 10.35
CA GLU A 16 -4.12 1.01 11.41
C GLU A 16 -5.25 0.00 11.62
N ILE A 17 -5.75 -0.62 10.53
CA ILE A 17 -6.81 -1.63 10.63
C ILE A 17 -6.22 -3.02 10.82
N GLY A 18 -5.06 -3.29 10.21
CA GLY A 18 -4.44 -4.61 10.23
C GLY A 18 -3.96 -5.07 11.60
N VAL A 19 -3.66 -4.15 12.52
CA VAL A 19 -3.28 -4.46 13.92
C VAL A 19 -4.38 -5.14 14.73
N LEU A 20 -5.65 -5.02 14.30
CA LEU A 20 -6.79 -5.67 14.95
C LEU A 20 -6.83 -7.20 14.70
N GLN A 21 -6.07 -7.68 13.73
CA GLN A 21 -5.92 -9.10 13.42
C GLN A 21 -4.48 -9.54 13.70
N GLU A 22 -4.29 -10.74 14.25
CA GLU A 22 -2.96 -11.34 14.43
C GLU A 22 -2.22 -11.44 13.07
N PRO A 23 -1.16 -10.63 12.84
CA PRO A 23 -0.55 -10.51 11.54
C PRO A 23 0.54 -11.56 11.34
N ARG A 24 0.98 -11.71 10.09
CA ARG A 24 2.05 -12.63 9.69
C ARG A 24 3.11 -11.88 8.92
N LEU A 25 4.37 -12.22 9.14
CA LEU A 25 5.47 -11.60 8.40
C LEU A 25 5.39 -11.98 6.92
N ILE A 26 5.46 -11.01 6.01
CA ILE A 26 5.28 -11.25 4.56
C ILE A 26 6.31 -12.23 3.97
N THR A 27 7.52 -12.28 4.52
CA THR A 27 8.61 -13.12 4.02
C THR A 27 8.57 -14.57 4.50
N THR A 28 8.01 -14.82 5.70
CA THR A 28 8.05 -16.17 6.33
C THR A 28 6.67 -16.73 6.63
N PHE A 29 5.62 -15.91 6.52
CA PHE A 29 4.24 -16.22 6.92
C PHE A 29 4.08 -16.70 8.37
N LYS A 30 5.08 -16.47 9.22
CA LYS A 30 5.00 -16.73 10.66
C LYS A 30 4.23 -15.63 11.36
N LYS A 31 3.45 -16.00 12.36
CA LYS A 31 2.74 -15.07 13.24
C LYS A 31 3.75 -14.19 13.97
N VAL A 32 3.46 -12.90 14.06
CA VAL A 32 4.28 -11.89 14.72
C VAL A 32 3.39 -10.96 15.54
N PRO A 33 3.94 -10.25 16.55
CA PRO A 33 3.18 -9.27 17.32
C PRO A 33 2.55 -8.19 16.42
N ALA A 34 1.39 -7.67 16.79
CA ALA A 34 0.80 -6.50 16.12
C ALA A 34 1.75 -5.30 16.16
N GLY A 35 1.77 -4.48 15.10
CA GLY A 35 2.68 -3.35 14.96
C GLY A 35 4.10 -3.74 14.54
N THR A 36 4.30 -4.98 14.09
CA THR A 36 5.59 -5.45 13.57
C THR A 36 5.79 -5.01 12.12
N ASP A 37 6.91 -4.36 11.83
CA ASP A 37 7.24 -3.93 10.46
C ASP A 37 7.30 -5.11 9.48
N GLY A 38 6.70 -4.90 8.30
CA GLY A 38 6.58 -5.91 7.26
C GLY A 38 5.61 -7.06 7.53
N ALA A 39 4.76 -6.92 8.56
CA ALA A 39 3.69 -7.87 8.83
C ALA A 39 2.43 -7.52 8.03
N ILE A 40 1.77 -8.54 7.49
CA ILE A 40 0.50 -8.42 6.76
C ILE A 40 -0.59 -9.23 7.45
N SER A 41 -1.83 -8.75 7.37
CA SER A 41 -3.02 -9.47 7.83
C SER A 41 -4.10 -9.42 6.75
N ILE A 42 -5.07 -10.34 6.81
CA ILE A 42 -6.15 -10.37 5.82
C ILE A 42 -6.99 -9.08 5.91
N LEU A 43 -7.26 -8.65 7.14
CA LEU A 43 -7.96 -7.41 7.44
C LEU A 43 -7.16 -6.17 7.02
N GLY A 44 -5.84 -6.15 7.21
CA GLY A 44 -4.98 -5.07 6.72
C GLY A 44 -4.98 -5.00 5.20
N THR A 45 -4.83 -6.14 4.52
CA THR A 45 -4.88 -6.20 3.05
C THR A 45 -6.22 -5.76 2.49
N SER A 46 -7.35 -6.13 3.12
CA SER A 46 -8.66 -5.66 2.67
C SER A 46 -8.84 -4.16 2.91
N ALA A 47 -8.35 -3.63 4.02
CA ALA A 47 -8.33 -2.19 4.30
C ALA A 47 -7.47 -1.43 3.28
N ALA A 48 -6.31 -1.95 2.89
CA ALA A 48 -5.48 -1.39 1.83
C ALA A 48 -6.23 -1.28 0.49
N ILE A 49 -6.89 -2.37 0.07
CA ILE A 49 -7.66 -2.38 -1.19
C ILE A 49 -8.80 -1.36 -1.14
N VAL A 50 -9.53 -1.29 -0.02
CA VAL A 50 -10.61 -0.31 0.18
C VAL A 50 -10.05 1.11 0.14
N GLY A 51 -8.94 1.38 0.83
CA GLY A 51 -8.24 2.67 0.84
C GLY A 51 -7.81 3.12 -0.55
N ALA A 52 -7.19 2.22 -1.30
CA ALA A 52 -6.82 2.47 -2.69
C ALA A 52 -8.07 2.73 -3.56
N GLY A 53 -9.16 2.01 -3.34
CA GLY A 53 -10.44 2.24 -4.01
C GLY A 53 -11.02 3.64 -3.73
N ILE A 54 -10.95 4.11 -2.49
CA ILE A 54 -11.39 5.47 -2.09
C ILE A 54 -10.63 6.53 -2.90
N ILE A 55 -9.32 6.37 -3.05
CA ILE A 55 -8.51 7.31 -3.85
C ILE A 55 -8.90 7.27 -5.33
N GLY A 56 -9.24 6.10 -5.88
CA GLY A 56 -9.72 5.97 -7.25
C GLY A 56 -11.06 6.68 -7.48
N ILE A 57 -12.01 6.51 -6.55
CA ILE A 57 -13.31 7.18 -6.58
C ILE A 57 -13.13 8.70 -6.44
N ALA A 58 -12.31 9.16 -5.49
CA ALA A 58 -12.03 10.58 -5.29
C ALA A 58 -11.38 11.21 -6.53
N SER A 59 -10.43 10.50 -7.17
CA SER A 59 -9.79 10.93 -8.41
C SER A 59 -10.79 11.16 -9.54
N TYR A 60 -11.79 10.27 -9.67
CA TYR A 60 -12.86 10.43 -10.65
C TYR A 60 -13.78 11.61 -10.32
N LEU A 61 -14.28 11.70 -9.08
CA LEU A 61 -15.20 12.76 -8.66
C LEU A 61 -14.58 14.16 -8.75
N LEU A 62 -13.27 14.28 -8.52
CA LEU A 62 -12.51 15.53 -8.65
C LEU A 62 -12.11 15.85 -10.09
N GLY A 63 -12.44 14.99 -11.06
CA GLY A 63 -12.11 15.21 -12.47
C GLY A 63 -10.62 15.04 -12.82
N VAL A 64 -9.83 14.41 -11.94
CA VAL A 64 -8.40 14.15 -12.20
C VAL A 64 -8.24 13.07 -13.28
N ILE A 65 -9.07 12.03 -13.21
CA ILE A 65 -9.17 10.98 -14.24
C ILE A 65 -10.64 10.88 -14.66
N PRO A 66 -11.00 11.27 -15.91
CA PRO A 66 -12.39 11.32 -16.35
C PRO A 66 -13.09 9.96 -16.45
N ASP A 67 -12.32 8.89 -16.68
CA ASP A 67 -12.87 7.54 -16.77
C ASP A 67 -12.82 6.84 -15.40
N PRO A 68 -13.97 6.46 -14.81
CA PRO A 68 -14.02 5.87 -13.48
C PRO A 68 -13.36 4.48 -13.43
N THR A 69 -13.43 3.71 -14.51
CA THR A 69 -12.84 2.37 -14.58
C THR A 69 -11.31 2.47 -14.60
N ILE A 70 -10.77 3.41 -15.35
CA ILE A 70 -9.33 3.70 -15.40
C ILE A 70 -8.86 4.24 -14.04
N ALA A 71 -9.60 5.17 -13.45
CA ALA A 71 -9.27 5.75 -12.14
C ALA A 71 -9.16 4.68 -11.04
N ILE A 72 -10.17 3.82 -10.94
CA ILE A 72 -10.19 2.72 -9.97
C ILE A 72 -9.09 1.71 -10.27
N LYS A 73 -8.91 1.30 -11.53
CA LYS A 73 -7.88 0.34 -11.93
C LYS A 73 -6.49 0.82 -11.53
N ILE A 74 -6.12 2.04 -11.90
CA ILE A 74 -4.81 2.62 -11.57
C ILE A 74 -4.64 2.65 -10.06
N SER A 75 -5.61 3.23 -9.36
CA SER A 75 -5.52 3.44 -7.91
C SER A 75 -5.41 2.14 -7.13
N VAL A 76 -6.27 1.16 -7.41
CA VAL A 76 -6.27 -0.14 -6.71
C VAL A 76 -4.99 -0.92 -6.98
N ILE A 77 -4.54 -1.00 -8.24
CA ILE A 77 -3.32 -1.75 -8.60
C ILE A 77 -2.09 -1.12 -7.94
N SER A 78 -1.88 0.18 -8.15
CA SER A 78 -0.72 0.88 -7.59
C SER A 78 -0.76 0.96 -6.06
N GLY A 79 -1.92 1.26 -5.48
CA GLY A 79 -2.10 1.35 -4.04
C GLY A 79 -1.79 0.04 -3.32
N THR A 80 -2.40 -1.05 -3.80
CA THR A 80 -2.23 -2.38 -3.20
C THR A 80 -0.80 -2.90 -3.38
N LEU A 81 -0.24 -2.81 -4.59
CA LEU A 81 1.13 -3.28 -4.85
C LEU A 81 2.17 -2.43 -4.13
N GLY A 82 1.98 -1.11 -4.06
CA GLY A 82 2.86 -0.23 -3.30
C GLY A 82 2.88 -0.56 -1.80
N CYS A 83 1.71 -0.84 -1.20
CA CYS A 83 1.61 -1.28 0.20
C CYS A 83 2.28 -2.65 0.42
N PHE A 84 2.19 -3.58 -0.54
CA PHE A 84 2.96 -4.82 -0.46
C PHE A 84 4.48 -4.59 -0.56
N ILE A 85 4.92 -3.64 -1.39
CA ILE A 85 6.33 -3.26 -1.48
C ILE A 85 6.81 -2.69 -0.15
N ASP A 86 6.01 -1.83 0.49
CA ASP A 86 6.29 -1.34 1.84
C ASP A 86 6.52 -2.50 2.82
N SER A 87 5.57 -3.43 2.90
CA SER A 87 5.69 -4.60 3.77
C SER A 87 6.93 -5.47 3.47
N ILE A 88 7.29 -5.64 2.20
CA ILE A 88 8.50 -6.38 1.79
C ILE A 88 9.76 -5.64 2.26
N LEU A 89 9.84 -4.34 2.01
CA LEU A 89 10.98 -3.51 2.40
C LEU A 89 11.11 -3.43 3.93
N GLY A 90 9.99 -3.27 4.64
CA GLY A 90 9.92 -3.34 6.10
C GLY A 90 10.48 -4.66 6.63
N ALA A 91 10.03 -5.78 6.08
CA ALA A 91 10.46 -7.11 6.51
C ALA A 91 11.94 -7.41 6.22
N ILE A 92 12.49 -6.90 5.12
CA ILE A 92 13.85 -7.23 4.66
C ILE A 92 14.89 -6.24 5.19
N LEU A 93 14.59 -4.95 5.16
CA LEU A 93 15.56 -3.87 5.38
C LEU A 93 15.32 -3.12 6.69
N GLU A 94 14.10 -2.66 6.95
CA GLU A 94 13.79 -1.84 8.13
C GLU A 94 13.99 -2.61 9.44
N ARG A 95 13.45 -3.83 9.52
CA ARG A 95 13.66 -4.72 10.67
C ARG A 95 15.13 -5.01 11.00
N ARG A 96 16.02 -4.86 10.00
CA ARG A 96 17.46 -5.04 10.16
C ARG A 96 18.20 -3.73 10.44
N ASN A 97 17.47 -2.62 10.60
CA ASN A 97 17.97 -1.27 10.78
C ASN A 97 18.86 -0.76 9.64
N TYR A 98 18.70 -1.29 8.42
CA TYR A 98 19.41 -0.76 7.25
C TYR A 98 18.80 0.55 6.74
N ILE A 99 17.49 0.68 6.89
CA ILE A 99 16.70 1.88 6.56
C ILE A 99 15.68 2.11 7.68
N ASN A 100 15.07 3.28 7.71
CA ASN A 100 13.97 3.61 8.62
C ASN A 100 12.65 3.76 7.86
N ASN A 101 11.53 3.83 8.59
CA ASN A 101 10.17 3.97 8.07
C ASN A 101 10.02 5.05 6.98
N GLU A 102 10.65 6.21 7.13
CA GLU A 102 10.56 7.30 6.13
C GLU A 102 11.14 6.89 4.78
N HIS A 103 12.22 6.09 4.78
CA HIS A 103 12.80 5.57 3.54
C HIS A 103 11.90 4.50 2.92
N VAL A 104 11.29 3.64 3.73
CA VAL A 104 10.36 2.60 3.27
C VAL A 104 9.15 3.24 2.60
N ASN A 105 8.50 4.19 3.29
CA ASN A 105 7.37 4.95 2.78
C ASN A 105 7.71 5.70 1.48
N LEU A 106 8.88 6.36 1.43
CA LEU A 106 9.32 7.04 0.22
C LEU A 106 9.49 6.06 -0.95
N LEU A 107 10.15 4.92 -0.73
CA LEU A 107 10.37 3.92 -1.77
C LEU A 107 9.04 3.29 -2.23
N ALA A 108 8.17 2.92 -1.30
CA ALA A 108 6.86 2.34 -1.58
C ALA A 108 6.00 3.30 -2.42
N THR A 109 5.94 4.58 -2.05
CA THR A 109 5.15 5.58 -2.80
C THR A 109 5.75 5.91 -4.17
N ILE A 110 7.09 5.93 -4.32
CA ILE A 110 7.75 6.01 -5.63
C ILE A 110 7.39 4.81 -6.50
N CYS A 111 7.47 3.59 -5.96
CA CYS A 111 7.07 2.38 -6.66
C CYS A 111 5.59 2.42 -7.07
N GLY A 112 4.70 2.84 -6.17
CA GLY A 112 3.29 3.07 -6.46
C GLY A 112 3.06 4.07 -7.60
N ALA A 113 3.83 5.16 -7.64
CA ALA A 113 3.79 6.12 -8.74
C ALA A 113 4.17 5.48 -10.08
N ILE A 114 5.26 4.72 -10.12
CA ILE A 114 5.75 4.02 -11.31
C ILE A 114 4.73 2.99 -11.79
N ILE A 115 4.21 2.15 -10.88
CA ILE A 115 3.17 1.16 -11.19
C ILE A 115 1.92 1.85 -11.75
N GLY A 116 1.55 2.99 -11.17
CA GLY A 116 0.45 3.80 -11.65
C GLY A 116 0.66 4.27 -13.09
N ILE A 117 1.87 4.74 -13.44
CA ILE A 117 2.23 5.17 -14.81
C ILE A 117 2.14 3.98 -15.78
N VAL A 118 2.76 2.86 -15.43
CA VAL A 118 2.78 1.65 -16.27
C VAL A 118 1.37 1.09 -16.50
N SER A 119 0.47 1.24 -15.53
CA SER A 119 -0.91 0.73 -15.62
C SER A 119 -1.79 1.46 -16.65
N VAL A 120 -1.33 2.60 -17.18
CA VAL A 120 -2.01 3.42 -18.19
C VAL A 120 -1.47 3.19 -19.61
N MET A 121 -0.25 2.66 -19.72
CA MET A 121 0.40 2.35 -21.00
C MET A 121 -0.16 1.06 -21.60
#